data_AF-A0A4Q9XRH6-F1
#
_entry.id   AF-A0A4Q9XRH6-F1
#
_cell.length_a   1.000
_cell.length_b   1.000
_cell.length_c   1.000
_cell.angle_alpha   90.00
_cell.angle_beta   90.00
_cell.angle_gamma   90.00
#
_symmetry.space_group_name_H-M   'P 1'
#
loop_
_entity.id
_entity.type
_entity.pdbx_description
1 polymer ?
#
loop_
_entity_poly.entity_id
_entity_poly.type
_entity_poly.pdbx_seq_one_letter_code
_entity_poly.pdbx_strand_id
1 'polypeptide(L)'
;MTDFILPDIGEGIVECELIEWLVAEGDYIVEDQPVAEVMTDKAMVQIPAMHSGVVTKLYYAKGDIAKVHSPLFAMQLQGEESLKSAPVAAAEEPAEAESSNSEVKQEAPVSAPAVSTGHIEDFILPDIGEGIVECELVEWLVVEGDSIKEDQPVAEVMTDKAMVQIPAKHDGVVVKLHYAKGDIAKVHTPLFALQIQGEATQQEPQPSVQPEVTKVELSTTSAAVNTTLPTVRSGKNSKALASPAVRRLAREQNIDIHSVAGSGPKGRVMKDDITRFAKGETSAAMVSAQPKVTGGKRVEAIRGIKAAMAKQMVESVSTIPHFTVSDEIDMDALMAARSQLKDGFAAQGIKLSYMPFVIKALSNALKQFPIINSQVNADCTELTYFDDHNIGVAIDSKIGLLVPNIKGVQNMSLNEIARELNRLIDLGREGRLSKDDLTGGTISISNVGVIGGTTATPVINKPEVAIVALGKIQTLPRFDVQGHVKAANIMHISWSGDHRVIDGATMVRFSNVWKGYLENPFSMFSTLA
;
A
#
# COMPACT_ATOMS: atom_id res chain seq x y z
N MET A 1 -32.32 30.21 7.59
CA MET A 1 -32.83 28.92 7.07
C MET A 1 -32.27 28.78 5.67
N THR A 2 -31.60 27.66 5.43
CA THR A 2 -31.08 27.28 4.11
C THR A 2 -31.90 26.08 3.67
N ASP A 3 -32.62 26.21 2.56
CA ASP A 3 -33.32 25.09 1.96
C ASP A 3 -32.28 24.16 1.32
N PHE A 4 -32.16 22.95 1.87
CA PHE A 4 -31.30 21.91 1.31
C PHE A 4 -31.97 21.35 0.05
N ILE A 5 -31.41 21.69 -1.10
CA ILE A 5 -31.86 21.22 -2.41
C ILE A 5 -31.42 19.76 -2.58
N LEU A 6 -32.32 18.89 -3.05
CA LEU A 6 -32.00 17.51 -3.43
C LEU A 6 -30.88 17.51 -4.50
N PRO A 7 -29.66 17.03 -4.18
CA PRO A 7 -28.57 16.94 -5.16
C PRO A 7 -28.89 15.91 -6.26
N ASP A 8 -28.08 15.90 -7.31
CA ASP A 8 -28.13 14.82 -8.31
C ASP A 8 -27.73 13.49 -7.63
N ILE A 9 -28.52 12.46 -7.92
CA ILE A 9 -28.45 11.11 -7.35
C ILE A 9 -28.04 10.06 -8.39
N GLY A 10 -27.70 10.48 -9.62
CA GLY A 10 -27.08 9.68 -10.66
C GLY A 10 -27.56 10.03 -12.06
N GLU A 11 -26.66 9.91 -13.05
CA GLU A 11 -26.86 10.33 -14.45
C GLU A 11 -28.27 10.00 -14.99
N GLY A 12 -29.05 11.05 -15.24
CA GLY A 12 -30.37 10.99 -15.89
C GLY A 12 -31.56 10.68 -14.98
N ILE A 13 -31.40 10.69 -13.65
CA ILE A 13 -32.50 10.50 -12.69
C ILE A 13 -33.18 11.85 -12.42
N VAL A 14 -34.49 11.95 -12.71
CA VAL A 14 -35.26 13.21 -12.63
C VAL A 14 -36.06 13.33 -11.33
N GLU A 15 -36.45 12.20 -10.75
CA GLU A 15 -37.28 12.10 -9.55
C GLU A 15 -36.98 10.81 -8.76
N CYS A 16 -37.22 10.83 -7.45
CA CYS A 16 -37.01 9.69 -6.54
C CYS A 16 -38.10 9.60 -5.49
N GLU A 17 -38.35 8.41 -4.96
CA GLU A 17 -39.32 8.18 -3.87
C GLU A 17 -38.61 8.22 -2.52
N LEU A 18 -39.14 8.99 -1.56
CA LEU A 18 -38.57 9.08 -0.22
C LEU A 18 -38.98 7.89 0.65
N ILE A 19 -38.04 6.98 0.91
CA ILE A 19 -38.28 5.75 1.66
C ILE A 19 -38.33 6.02 3.16
N GLU A 20 -37.37 6.72 3.74
CA GLU A 20 -37.32 7.00 5.19
C GLU A 20 -36.53 8.27 5.51
N TRP A 21 -37.00 9.04 6.50
CA TRP A 21 -36.22 10.08 7.16
C TRP A 21 -35.44 9.47 8.33
N LEU A 22 -34.14 9.73 8.39
CA LEU A 22 -33.23 9.27 9.45
C LEU A 22 -33.06 10.31 10.57
N VAL A 23 -33.69 11.48 10.44
CA VAL A 23 -33.70 12.60 11.39
C VAL A 23 -35.12 13.20 11.50
N ALA A 24 -35.42 13.88 12.61
CA ALA A 24 -36.68 14.57 12.84
C ALA A 24 -36.54 16.10 12.79
N GLU A 25 -37.67 16.82 12.72
CA GLU A 25 -37.71 18.28 12.87
C GLU A 25 -37.24 18.67 14.28
N GLY A 26 -36.20 19.52 14.35
CA GLY A 26 -35.52 19.92 15.59
C GLY A 26 -34.22 19.16 15.90
N ASP A 27 -33.89 18.09 15.17
CA ASP A 27 -32.62 17.37 15.37
C ASP A 27 -31.41 18.16 14.83
N TYR A 28 -30.27 17.99 15.48
CA TYR A 28 -28.98 18.51 15.03
C TYR A 28 -28.27 17.47 14.14
N ILE A 29 -27.92 17.86 12.92
CA ILE A 29 -27.19 17.04 11.96
C ILE A 29 -25.73 17.51 11.88
N VAL A 30 -24.80 16.58 11.76
CA VAL A 30 -23.40 16.84 11.40
C VAL A 30 -23.21 16.72 9.88
N GLU A 31 -22.25 17.45 9.33
CA GLU A 31 -21.75 17.25 7.96
C GLU A 31 -21.43 15.78 7.66
N ASP A 32 -21.70 15.33 6.43
CA ASP A 32 -21.66 13.94 5.95
C ASP A 32 -22.60 12.92 6.65
N GLN A 33 -23.39 13.32 7.65
CA GLN A 33 -24.35 12.42 8.30
C GLN A 33 -25.56 12.12 7.36
N PRO A 34 -25.98 10.85 7.21
CA PRO A 34 -27.13 10.50 6.37
C PRO A 34 -28.45 11.01 6.98
N VAL A 35 -29.23 11.72 6.17
CA VAL A 35 -30.46 12.43 6.55
C VAL A 35 -31.72 11.68 6.09
N ALA A 36 -31.67 11.12 4.88
CA ALA A 36 -32.79 10.50 4.20
C ALA A 36 -32.33 9.31 3.36
N GLU A 37 -33.19 8.32 3.18
CA GLU A 37 -33.00 7.18 2.27
C GLU A 37 -34.05 7.26 1.15
N VAL A 38 -33.60 7.29 -0.10
CA VAL A 38 -34.43 7.46 -1.30
C VAL A 38 -34.29 6.29 -2.28
N MET A 39 -35.36 6.00 -3.01
CA MET A 39 -35.38 4.99 -4.07
C MET A 39 -35.32 5.65 -5.45
N THR A 40 -34.45 5.13 -6.31
CA THR A 40 -34.38 5.47 -7.74
C THR A 40 -34.73 4.26 -8.60
N ASP A 41 -34.76 4.44 -9.92
CA ASP A 41 -35.00 3.36 -10.88
C ASP A 41 -33.92 2.25 -10.86
N LYS A 42 -32.74 2.54 -10.29
CA LYS A 42 -31.56 1.67 -10.31
C LYS A 42 -31.03 1.29 -8.91
N ALA A 43 -31.25 2.12 -7.88
CA ALA A 43 -30.63 1.93 -6.57
C ALA A 43 -31.45 2.52 -5.41
N MET A 44 -31.14 2.08 -4.19
CA MET A 44 -31.47 2.76 -2.94
C MET A 44 -30.24 3.59 -2.54
N VAL A 45 -30.42 4.88 -2.25
CA VAL A 45 -29.34 5.85 -2.01
C VAL A 45 -29.63 6.61 -0.73
N GLN A 46 -28.61 6.83 0.11
CA GLN A 46 -28.69 7.65 1.31
C GLN A 46 -28.12 9.04 1.03
N ILE A 47 -28.84 10.09 1.44
CA ILE A 47 -28.48 11.48 1.20
C ILE A 47 -27.77 12.05 2.44
N PRO A 48 -26.48 12.42 2.35
CA PRO A 48 -25.76 13.07 3.45
C PRO A 48 -26.12 14.56 3.57
N ALA A 49 -25.98 15.12 4.76
CA ALA A 49 -26.04 16.57 4.97
C ALA A 49 -24.71 17.21 4.53
N MET A 50 -24.76 18.13 3.57
CA MET A 50 -23.55 18.85 3.11
C MET A 50 -23.02 19.87 4.13
N HIS A 51 -23.75 20.15 5.21
CA HIS A 51 -23.36 21.09 6.26
C HIS A 51 -23.92 20.66 7.63
N SER A 52 -23.21 21.03 8.70
CA SER A 52 -23.71 20.89 10.08
C SER A 52 -24.78 21.95 10.42
N GLY A 53 -25.87 21.54 11.08
CA GLY A 53 -26.96 22.45 11.46
C GLY A 53 -28.21 21.76 12.02
N VAL A 54 -29.20 22.54 12.44
CA VAL A 54 -30.47 22.02 12.97
C VAL A 54 -31.54 21.91 11.88
N VAL A 55 -32.27 20.79 11.81
CA VAL A 55 -33.45 20.63 10.94
C VAL A 55 -34.56 21.54 11.43
N THR A 56 -35.07 22.40 10.56
CA THR A 56 -36.18 23.31 10.87
C THR A 56 -37.51 22.90 10.24
N LYS A 57 -37.47 22.16 9.12
CA LYS A 57 -38.67 21.64 8.44
C LYS A 57 -38.33 20.53 7.45
N LEU A 58 -39.17 19.50 7.34
CA LEU A 58 -39.12 18.48 6.28
C LEU A 58 -40.20 18.80 5.21
N TYR A 59 -39.87 18.77 3.91
CA TYR A 59 -40.82 19.14 2.85
C TYR A 59 -41.65 17.98 2.29
N TYR A 60 -41.22 16.73 2.49
CA TYR A 60 -41.83 15.52 1.94
C TYR A 60 -42.16 14.49 3.03
N ALA A 61 -43.27 13.76 2.86
CA ALA A 61 -43.61 12.62 3.70
C ALA A 61 -42.98 11.32 3.17
N LYS A 62 -42.95 10.29 4.03
CA LYS A 62 -42.52 8.93 3.66
C LYS A 62 -43.47 8.36 2.58
N GLY A 63 -42.92 8.07 1.41
CA GLY A 63 -43.64 7.65 0.20
C GLY A 63 -43.95 8.76 -0.81
N ASP A 64 -43.55 10.02 -0.56
CA ASP A 64 -43.69 11.09 -1.55
C ASP A 64 -42.55 11.07 -2.59
N ILE A 65 -42.85 11.55 -3.80
CA ILE A 65 -41.88 11.70 -4.89
C ILE A 65 -41.24 13.09 -4.82
N ALA A 66 -39.94 13.13 -4.55
CA ALA A 66 -39.10 14.32 -4.62
C ALA A 66 -38.47 14.46 -6.00
N LYS A 67 -38.29 15.70 -6.47
CA LYS A 67 -37.65 16.00 -7.77
C LYS A 67 -36.26 16.56 -7.57
N VAL A 68 -35.31 16.07 -8.36
CA VAL A 68 -33.93 16.57 -8.31
C VAL A 68 -33.92 18.08 -8.55
N HIS A 69 -33.05 18.80 -7.84
CA HIS A 69 -33.04 20.27 -7.73
C HIS A 69 -34.25 20.92 -7.03
N SER A 70 -35.09 20.18 -6.29
CA SER A 70 -36.14 20.75 -5.41
C SER A 70 -35.74 20.77 -3.92
N PRO A 71 -36.25 21.70 -3.10
CA PRO A 71 -36.03 21.71 -1.64
C PRO A 71 -36.50 20.43 -0.94
N LEU A 72 -35.59 19.70 -0.30
CA LEU A 72 -35.85 18.43 0.39
C LEU A 72 -36.18 18.65 1.87
N PHE A 73 -35.39 19.48 2.56
CA PHE A 73 -35.62 19.95 3.93
C PHE A 73 -34.99 21.32 4.17
N ALA A 74 -35.45 22.06 5.17
CA ALA A 74 -34.88 23.35 5.56
C ALA A 74 -34.02 23.20 6.82
N MET A 75 -32.76 23.63 6.77
CA MET A 75 -31.83 23.60 7.92
C MET A 75 -31.39 25.00 8.37
N GLN A 76 -30.75 25.10 9.53
CA GLN A 76 -30.08 26.30 9.99
C GLN A 76 -28.60 26.03 10.30
N LEU A 77 -27.75 26.61 9.46
CA LEU A 77 -26.29 26.57 9.54
C LEU A 77 -25.78 27.34 10.77
N GLN A 78 -24.63 26.91 11.30
CA GLN A 78 -23.94 27.58 12.40
C GLN A 78 -22.50 27.93 12.01
N GLY A 79 -22.22 29.23 11.88
CA GLY A 79 -20.85 29.77 11.88
C GLY A 79 -20.45 30.26 13.27
N GLU A 80 -19.14 30.31 13.52
CA GLU A 80 -18.57 31.13 14.59
C GLU A 80 -18.72 32.62 14.20
N GLU A 81 -18.97 33.59 15.09
CA GLU A 81 -18.80 33.60 16.55
C GLU A 81 -20.07 34.05 17.34
N SER A 82 -19.91 34.05 18.67
CA SER A 82 -20.49 35.02 19.63
C SER A 82 -21.96 34.88 20.08
N LEU A 83 -22.09 34.61 21.38
CA LEU A 83 -23.32 34.60 22.16
C LEU A 83 -23.95 36.00 22.30
N LYS A 84 -25.19 36.21 21.83
CA LYS A 84 -26.37 36.62 22.66
C LYS A 84 -27.63 37.05 21.88
N SER A 85 -28.78 36.64 22.43
CA SER A 85 -30.12 37.29 22.42
C SER A 85 -30.70 37.89 21.12
N ALA A 86 -31.79 37.28 20.65
CA ALA A 86 -32.87 37.91 19.87
C ALA A 86 -33.68 38.95 20.73
N PRO A 87 -34.72 39.69 20.24
CA PRO A 87 -35.48 39.47 18.99
C PRO A 87 -36.03 40.74 18.22
N VAL A 88 -36.82 40.49 17.18
CA VAL A 88 -37.89 41.34 16.55
C VAL A 88 -37.54 42.29 15.36
N ALA A 89 -37.98 41.85 14.16
CA ALA A 89 -38.66 42.56 13.05
C ALA A 89 -38.05 43.73 12.22
N ALA A 90 -37.97 43.46 10.90
CA ALA A 90 -38.58 44.20 9.77
C ALA A 90 -37.96 45.46 9.12
N ALA A 91 -37.84 45.32 7.78
CA ALA A 91 -38.12 46.30 6.71
C ALA A 91 -37.02 47.24 6.12
N GLU A 92 -36.87 47.08 4.79
CA GLU A 92 -36.60 48.07 3.72
C GLU A 92 -35.18 48.65 3.45
N GLU A 93 -35.05 49.05 2.19
CA GLU A 93 -33.90 49.46 1.35
C GLU A 93 -34.03 50.99 1.03
N PRO A 94 -33.30 51.66 0.09
CA PRO A 94 -32.04 51.37 -0.62
C PRO A 94 -31.07 52.61 -0.71
N ALA A 95 -30.03 52.51 -1.57
CA ALA A 95 -29.42 53.61 -2.37
C ALA A 95 -28.55 54.68 -1.63
N GLU A 96 -27.64 55.46 -2.24
CA GLU A 96 -26.99 55.51 -3.59
C GLU A 96 -25.73 56.44 -3.55
N ALA A 97 -24.81 56.33 -4.54
CA ALA A 97 -23.99 57.41 -5.15
C ALA A 97 -23.03 58.30 -4.29
N GLU A 98 -22.03 59.07 -4.78
CA GLU A 98 -21.18 59.08 -6.01
C GLU A 98 -19.98 60.07 -5.84
N SER A 99 -18.87 59.85 -6.57
CA SER A 99 -17.85 60.88 -6.98
C SER A 99 -17.01 61.56 -5.85
N SER A 100 -16.00 62.43 -6.03
CA SER A 100 -15.23 63.06 -7.16
C SER A 100 -13.96 63.76 -6.57
N ASN A 101 -12.94 64.30 -7.28
CA ASN A 101 -12.27 64.06 -8.59
C ASN A 101 -11.04 65.05 -8.72
N SER A 102 -10.11 64.83 -9.68
CA SER A 102 -9.08 65.78 -10.21
C SER A 102 -7.91 66.20 -9.26
N GLU A 103 -6.71 66.70 -9.68
CA GLU A 103 -5.87 66.79 -10.92
C GLU A 103 -4.48 67.40 -10.51
N VAL A 104 -3.33 67.39 -11.22
CA VAL A 104 -2.69 66.49 -12.23
C VAL A 104 -1.25 66.99 -12.56
N LYS A 105 -0.31 66.12 -13.02
CA LYS A 105 1.07 66.41 -13.58
C LYS A 105 2.10 67.03 -12.60
N GLN A 106 3.44 67.00 -12.77
CA GLN A 106 4.47 66.41 -13.67
C GLN A 106 5.82 66.42 -12.86
N GLU A 107 6.96 65.75 -13.13
CA GLU A 107 7.51 64.86 -14.19
C GLU A 107 8.69 64.01 -13.60
N ALA A 108 9.56 63.37 -14.41
CA ALA A 108 10.70 62.52 -13.99
C ALA A 108 12.08 63.07 -14.44
N PRO A 109 13.23 62.61 -13.85
CA PRO A 109 14.02 61.54 -14.51
C PRO A 109 14.88 60.58 -13.62
N VAL A 110 15.05 59.34 -14.09
CA VAL A 110 16.06 58.27 -13.80
C VAL A 110 17.00 58.33 -12.57
N SER A 111 16.95 57.28 -11.72
CA SER A 111 17.96 56.18 -11.60
C SER A 111 17.74 55.33 -10.33
N ALA A 112 18.30 54.11 -10.28
CA ALA A 112 17.96 53.04 -9.31
C ALA A 112 19.24 52.38 -8.71
N PRO A 113 19.17 51.53 -7.66
CA PRO A 113 17.98 51.03 -6.95
C PRO A 113 17.98 51.28 -5.42
N ALA A 114 16.81 51.11 -4.79
CA ALA A 114 16.64 51.01 -3.34
C ALA A 114 15.60 49.92 -3.00
N VAL A 115 15.69 49.34 -1.80
CA VAL A 115 14.87 48.18 -1.40
C VAL A 115 13.42 48.60 -1.10
N SER A 116 12.45 47.96 -1.75
CA SER A 116 11.03 48.12 -1.44
C SER A 116 10.51 47.02 -0.52
N THR A 117 9.71 47.43 0.47
CA THR A 117 8.94 46.54 1.36
C THR A 117 7.78 45.94 0.58
N GLY A 118 8.01 44.82 -0.11
CA GLY A 118 6.93 44.11 -0.77
C GLY A 118 6.10 43.30 0.23
N HIS A 119 4.79 43.27 0.02
CA HIS A 119 3.94 42.29 0.67
C HIS A 119 4.20 40.92 0.03
N ILE A 120 4.46 39.93 0.87
CA ILE A 120 4.52 38.53 0.44
C ILE A 120 3.08 38.01 0.47
N GLU A 121 2.47 37.84 -0.70
CA GLU A 121 1.18 37.13 -0.84
C GLU A 121 1.51 35.67 -1.20
N ASP A 122 1.08 34.75 -0.35
CA ASP A 122 1.20 33.32 -0.62
C ASP A 122 0.10 32.93 -1.62
N PHE A 123 0.49 32.54 -2.84
CA PHE A 123 -0.45 32.10 -3.88
C PHE A 123 -1.02 30.73 -3.51
N ILE A 124 -2.29 30.71 -3.12
CA ILE A 124 -3.03 29.49 -2.78
C ILE A 124 -3.47 28.78 -4.06
N LEU A 125 -3.25 27.46 -4.13
CA LEU A 125 -3.72 26.62 -5.25
C LEU A 125 -5.27 26.64 -5.32
N PRO A 126 -5.87 27.14 -6.41
CA PRO A 126 -7.32 27.18 -6.60
C PRO A 126 -7.89 25.82 -7.03
N ASP A 127 -9.22 25.72 -7.06
CA ASP A 127 -9.94 24.50 -7.41
C ASP A 127 -9.80 24.19 -8.91
N ILE A 128 -9.00 23.19 -9.23
CA ILE A 128 -8.67 22.76 -10.60
C ILE A 128 -9.69 21.79 -11.23
N GLY A 129 -10.86 21.60 -10.59
CA GLY A 129 -11.96 20.79 -11.10
C GLY A 129 -12.82 20.18 -10.00
N GLU A 130 -14.08 19.87 -10.34
CA GLU A 130 -15.06 19.29 -9.40
C GLU A 130 -14.54 17.99 -8.76
N GLY A 131 -14.36 18.02 -7.43
CA GLY A 131 -13.98 16.85 -6.62
C GLY A 131 -12.48 16.52 -6.55
N ILE A 132 -11.58 17.39 -7.03
CA ILE A 132 -10.13 17.14 -6.98
C ILE A 132 -9.53 17.72 -5.69
N VAL A 133 -9.02 16.85 -4.81
CA VAL A 133 -8.52 17.24 -3.47
C VAL A 133 -7.00 17.50 -3.44
N GLU A 134 -6.24 16.88 -4.34
CA GLU A 134 -4.78 16.97 -4.42
C GLU A 134 -4.27 16.75 -5.87
N CYS A 135 -3.10 17.29 -6.19
CA CYS A 135 -2.47 17.19 -7.51
C CYS A 135 -0.94 17.10 -7.41
N GLU A 136 -0.31 16.47 -8.41
CA GLU A 136 1.15 16.37 -8.50
C GLU A 136 1.72 17.55 -9.31
N LEU A 137 2.78 18.18 -8.80
CA LEU A 137 3.48 19.27 -9.49
C LEU A 137 4.50 18.72 -10.50
N VAL A 138 4.20 18.81 -11.79
CA VAL A 138 5.02 18.21 -12.86
C VAL A 138 6.22 19.07 -13.22
N GLU A 139 6.06 20.39 -13.37
CA GLU A 139 7.12 21.29 -13.81
C GLU A 139 6.90 22.71 -13.26
N TRP A 140 7.96 23.35 -12.77
CA TRP A 140 7.99 24.80 -12.56
C TRP A 140 8.45 25.47 -13.86
N LEU A 141 7.68 26.43 -14.37
CA LEU A 141 8.03 27.21 -15.57
C LEU A 141 8.83 28.49 -15.22
N VAL A 142 9.12 28.69 -13.93
CA VAL A 142 9.78 29.86 -13.34
C VAL A 142 10.81 29.44 -12.29
N VAL A 143 11.66 30.38 -11.85
CA VAL A 143 12.69 30.15 -10.82
C VAL A 143 12.54 31.18 -9.69
N GLU A 144 13.00 30.85 -8.49
CA GLU A 144 13.09 31.81 -7.37
C GLU A 144 13.92 33.04 -7.78
N GLY A 145 13.34 34.24 -7.61
CA GLY A 145 13.90 35.52 -8.06
C GLY A 145 13.46 35.97 -9.46
N ASP A 146 12.68 35.18 -10.21
CA ASP A 146 12.15 35.58 -11.53
C ASP A 146 10.90 36.49 -11.41
N SER A 147 10.66 37.30 -12.44
CA SER A 147 9.58 38.29 -12.49
C SER A 147 8.43 37.80 -13.37
N ILE A 148 7.26 37.60 -12.76
CA ILE A 148 6.07 37.06 -13.39
C ILE A 148 5.05 38.18 -13.64
N LYS A 149 4.27 38.04 -14.71
CA LYS A 149 3.12 38.89 -15.01
C LYS A 149 1.78 38.20 -14.76
N GLU A 150 0.74 39.00 -14.54
CA GLU A 150 -0.66 38.54 -14.59
C GLU A 150 -0.93 37.68 -15.85
N ASP A 151 -1.71 36.60 -15.68
CA ASP A 151 -2.01 35.54 -16.65
C ASP A 151 -0.82 34.70 -17.20
N GLN A 152 0.42 34.95 -16.77
CA GLN A 152 1.57 34.13 -17.20
C GLN A 152 1.57 32.74 -16.52
N PRO A 153 1.76 31.62 -17.25
CA PRO A 153 1.81 30.29 -16.66
C PRO A 153 3.06 30.10 -15.79
N VAL A 154 2.86 29.62 -14.55
CA VAL A 154 3.88 29.51 -13.50
C VAL A 154 4.30 28.06 -13.24
N ALA A 155 3.31 27.17 -13.22
CA ALA A 155 3.46 25.78 -12.84
C ALA A 155 2.55 24.90 -13.70
N GLU A 156 3.02 23.70 -14.04
CA GLU A 156 2.21 22.67 -14.68
C GLU A 156 1.91 21.57 -13.66
N VAL A 157 0.62 21.36 -13.37
CA VAL A 157 0.14 20.37 -12.41
C VAL A 157 -0.64 19.25 -13.12
N MET A 158 -0.48 18.03 -12.63
CA MET A 158 -1.20 16.86 -13.12
C MET A 158 -2.24 16.41 -12.10
N THR A 159 -3.45 16.16 -12.63
CA THR A 159 -4.57 15.54 -11.92
C THR A 159 -4.87 14.18 -12.53
N ASP A 160 -5.72 13.40 -11.86
CA ASP A 160 -6.25 12.11 -12.34
C ASP A 160 -6.94 12.18 -13.72
N LYS A 161 -7.33 13.38 -14.19
CA LYS A 161 -8.11 13.57 -15.43
C LYS A 161 -7.45 14.48 -16.48
N ALA A 162 -6.59 15.42 -16.07
CA ALA A 162 -5.96 16.38 -16.98
C ALA A 162 -4.64 16.95 -16.42
N MET A 163 -3.78 17.39 -17.34
CA MET A 163 -2.66 18.30 -17.07
C MET A 163 -3.14 19.74 -17.25
N VAL A 164 -2.88 20.60 -16.26
CA VAL A 164 -3.40 21.97 -16.18
C VAL A 164 -2.24 22.92 -15.83
N GLN A 165 -2.18 24.06 -16.52
CA GLN A 165 -1.20 25.11 -16.23
C GLN A 165 -1.83 26.16 -15.31
N ILE A 166 -1.13 26.51 -14.23
CA ILE A 166 -1.56 27.51 -13.24
C ILE A 166 -1.02 28.88 -13.63
N PRO A 167 -1.88 29.87 -14.00
CA PRO A 167 -1.47 31.23 -14.27
C PRO A 167 -1.23 32.04 -12.99
N ALA A 168 -0.40 33.08 -13.06
CA ALA A 168 -0.25 34.04 -11.99
C ALA A 168 -1.42 35.03 -11.96
N LYS A 169 -1.94 35.27 -10.75
CA LYS A 169 -3.04 36.21 -10.48
C LYS A 169 -2.60 37.68 -10.42
N HIS A 170 -1.32 37.96 -10.17
CA HIS A 170 -0.77 39.30 -9.94
C HIS A 170 0.66 39.43 -10.48
N ASP A 171 1.05 40.64 -10.90
CA ASP A 171 2.44 41.01 -11.21
C ASP A 171 3.33 40.95 -9.94
N GLY A 172 4.50 40.30 -10.03
CA GLY A 172 5.43 40.24 -8.89
C GLY A 172 6.69 39.41 -9.12
N VAL A 173 7.50 39.27 -8.06
CA VAL A 173 8.74 38.46 -8.07
C VAL A 173 8.56 37.22 -7.20
N VAL A 174 8.97 36.05 -7.68
CA VAL A 174 8.92 34.81 -6.89
C VAL A 174 9.93 34.88 -5.75
N VAL A 175 9.45 34.87 -4.50
CA VAL A 175 10.31 34.81 -3.31
C VAL A 175 10.74 33.39 -3.01
N LYS A 176 9.80 32.45 -3.13
CA LYS A 176 9.98 31.08 -2.64
C LYS A 176 8.99 30.10 -3.28
N LEU A 177 9.48 28.92 -3.65
CA LEU A 177 8.65 27.79 -4.08
C LEU A 177 8.40 26.86 -2.89
N HIS A 178 7.16 26.44 -2.65
CA HIS A 178 6.82 25.63 -1.46
C HIS A 178 6.87 24.11 -1.70
N TYR A 179 6.96 23.69 -2.97
CA TYR A 179 6.93 22.31 -3.42
C TYR A 179 8.06 22.04 -4.42
N ALA A 180 8.69 20.87 -4.32
CA ALA A 180 9.65 20.39 -5.32
C ALA A 180 8.94 19.76 -6.53
N LYS A 181 9.68 19.61 -7.64
CA LYS A 181 9.20 18.89 -8.83
C LYS A 181 8.89 17.43 -8.46
N GLY A 182 7.63 17.02 -8.61
CA GLY A 182 7.10 15.71 -8.20
C GLY A 182 6.50 15.65 -6.79
N ASP A 183 6.36 16.77 -6.07
CA ASP A 183 5.61 16.81 -4.81
C ASP A 183 4.09 16.94 -5.03
N ILE A 184 3.30 16.42 -4.08
CA ILE A 184 1.84 16.53 -4.09
C ILE A 184 1.41 17.80 -3.36
N ALA A 185 0.82 18.74 -4.09
CA ALA A 185 0.14 19.91 -3.54
C ALA A 185 -1.33 19.59 -3.25
N LYS A 186 -1.89 20.21 -2.19
CA LYS A 186 -3.31 20.09 -1.86
C LYS A 186 -4.03 21.38 -2.24
N VAL A 187 -5.27 21.26 -2.69
CA VAL A 187 -6.13 22.41 -2.99
C VAL A 187 -6.31 23.25 -1.71
N HIS A 188 -6.46 24.57 -1.87
CA HIS A 188 -6.44 25.56 -0.79
C HIS A 188 -5.12 25.66 0.02
N THR A 189 -4.00 25.10 -0.46
CA THR A 189 -2.68 25.20 0.19
C THR A 189 -1.74 26.15 -0.58
N PRO A 190 -0.87 26.94 0.08
CA PRO A 190 0.03 27.88 -0.60
C PRO A 190 1.13 27.18 -1.42
N LEU A 191 1.16 27.48 -2.73
CA LEU A 191 1.98 26.84 -3.76
C LEU A 191 3.33 27.54 -3.99
N PHE A 192 3.31 28.88 -4.05
CA PHE A 192 4.50 29.75 -4.13
C PHE A 192 4.22 31.11 -3.48
N ALA A 193 5.26 31.77 -3.01
CA ALA A 193 5.18 33.08 -2.36
C ALA A 193 5.62 34.19 -3.34
N LEU A 194 4.75 35.18 -3.57
CA LEU A 194 4.97 36.28 -4.52
C LEU A 194 5.19 37.60 -3.77
N GLN A 195 6.23 38.35 -4.14
CA GLN A 195 6.47 39.70 -3.61
C GLN A 195 5.80 40.75 -4.50
N ILE A 196 4.71 41.32 -4.01
CA ILE A 196 3.95 42.42 -4.63
C ILE A 196 4.42 43.74 -4.00
N GLN A 197 4.63 44.79 -4.80
CA GLN A 197 5.14 46.07 -4.29
C GLN A 197 4.01 46.92 -3.66
N GLY A 198 4.09 47.12 -2.34
CA GLY A 198 3.33 48.12 -1.59
C GLY A 198 4.23 49.27 -1.14
N GLU A 199 3.64 50.44 -0.82
CA GLU A 199 4.40 51.65 -0.49
C GLU A 199 5.16 51.55 0.85
N ALA A 200 6.30 52.24 0.92
CA ALA A 200 7.28 52.08 1.99
C ALA A 200 7.14 53.10 3.14
N THR A 201 7.69 52.75 4.31
CA THR A 201 8.08 53.71 5.34
C THR A 201 9.51 53.41 5.77
N GLN A 202 10.38 54.43 5.75
CA GLN A 202 11.83 54.27 5.87
C GLN A 202 12.36 54.40 7.31
N GLN A 203 13.39 53.62 7.64
CA GLN A 203 14.34 53.99 8.69
C GLN A 203 15.76 53.47 8.38
N GLU A 204 16.78 54.17 8.88
CA GLU A 204 18.16 54.16 8.34
C GLU A 204 19.14 53.27 9.17
N PRO A 205 20.13 52.60 8.55
CA PRO A 205 20.95 51.57 9.21
C PRO A 205 22.31 52.07 9.77
N GLN A 206 22.92 51.25 10.64
CA GLN A 206 24.35 51.34 11.02
C GLN A 206 25.05 49.96 10.96
N PRO A 207 26.40 49.90 10.90
CA PRO A 207 27.10 48.86 10.13
C PRO A 207 27.53 47.60 10.91
N SER A 208 27.82 46.55 10.12
CA SER A 208 28.41 45.27 10.54
C SER A 208 29.93 45.22 10.32
N VAL A 209 30.64 44.29 10.97
CA VAL A 209 32.11 44.12 10.90
C VAL A 209 32.47 42.64 10.71
N GLN A 210 33.29 42.33 9.70
CA GLN A 210 33.93 41.01 9.44
C GLN A 210 35.21 40.84 10.30
N PRO A 211 35.69 39.61 10.63
CA PRO A 211 36.29 38.60 9.71
C PRO A 211 35.94 37.12 10.10
N GLU A 212 36.56 36.05 9.58
CA GLU A 212 36.92 35.57 8.21
C GLU A 212 37.38 34.08 8.37
N VAL A 213 37.63 33.35 7.26
CA VAL A 213 38.12 31.95 7.08
C VAL A 213 38.59 31.08 8.27
N THR A 214 38.30 29.77 8.17
CA THR A 214 39.33 28.71 7.92
C THR A 214 38.70 27.36 7.54
N LYS A 215 39.35 26.60 6.64
CA LYS A 215 38.97 25.24 6.18
C LYS A 215 40.12 24.27 6.44
N VAL A 216 39.86 23.13 7.09
CA VAL A 216 40.79 21.98 7.20
C VAL A 216 40.00 20.66 7.02
N GLU A 217 40.70 19.55 6.81
CA GLU A 217 40.26 18.39 6.01
C GLU A 217 40.07 17.08 6.82
N LEU A 218 39.53 16.05 6.16
CA LEU A 218 39.16 14.75 6.72
C LEU A 218 40.36 13.87 7.13
N SER A 219 40.17 13.03 8.16
CA SER A 219 40.91 11.77 8.34
C SER A 219 40.17 10.79 9.26
N THR A 220 40.36 9.49 9.03
CA THR A 220 39.55 8.40 9.59
C THR A 220 40.26 7.60 10.69
N THR A 221 39.52 7.20 11.75
CA THR A 221 39.89 6.03 12.58
C THR A 221 38.62 5.27 13.01
N SER A 222 38.71 3.94 13.12
CA SER A 222 37.63 3.06 13.58
C SER A 222 37.94 2.46 14.96
N ALA A 223 36.93 2.34 15.83
CA ALA A 223 37.00 1.57 17.08
C ALA A 223 35.60 1.04 17.46
N ALA A 224 35.53 -0.18 17.98
CA ALA A 224 34.27 -0.88 18.28
C ALA A 224 33.83 -0.74 19.76
N VAL A 225 32.53 -0.87 20.01
CA VAL A 225 31.96 -0.95 21.37
C VAL A 225 31.11 -2.23 21.48
N ASN A 226 31.44 -3.09 22.44
CA ASN A 226 30.72 -4.34 22.70
C ASN A 226 29.59 -4.16 23.72
N THR A 227 28.41 -4.68 23.41
CA THR A 227 27.28 -4.79 24.34
C THR A 227 27.47 -6.01 25.26
N THR A 228 27.18 -5.88 26.56
CA THR A 228 27.01 -7.04 27.46
C THR A 228 25.78 -6.90 28.36
N LEU A 229 25.03 -7.98 28.48
CA LEU A 229 23.88 -8.14 29.39
C LEU A 229 24.33 -8.94 30.63
N PRO A 230 23.78 -8.68 31.83
CA PRO A 230 24.20 -9.36 33.06
C PRO A 230 23.59 -10.76 33.20
N THR A 231 24.40 -11.81 32.99
CA THR A 231 24.03 -13.20 33.30
C THR A 231 24.10 -13.49 34.80
N VAL A 232 23.04 -14.10 35.35
CA VAL A 232 23.00 -14.55 36.76
C VAL A 232 24.07 -15.61 37.02
N ARG A 233 25.00 -15.34 37.93
CA ARG A 233 26.00 -16.32 38.40
C ARG A 233 25.63 -16.87 39.78
N SER A 234 25.27 -18.16 39.84
CA SER A 234 25.29 -18.90 41.11
C SER A 234 26.75 -19.12 41.55
N GLY A 235 27.11 -18.65 42.75
CA GLY A 235 28.50 -18.58 43.19
C GLY A 235 28.72 -19.06 44.62
N LYS A 236 29.16 -20.31 44.78
CA LYS A 236 29.62 -20.87 46.07
C LYS A 236 30.97 -20.26 46.50
N ASN A 237 30.97 -18.99 46.92
CA ASN A 237 31.93 -18.41 47.89
C ASN A 237 31.72 -16.90 48.21
N SER A 238 30.49 -16.38 48.16
CA SER A 238 30.20 -15.07 48.77
C SER A 238 30.10 -15.21 50.30
N LYS A 239 30.82 -14.38 51.06
CA LYS A 239 30.73 -14.36 52.54
C LYS A 239 29.39 -13.74 52.95
N ALA A 240 28.42 -14.58 53.35
CA ALA A 240 27.11 -14.13 53.84
C ALA A 240 27.26 -13.06 54.95
N LEU A 241 26.67 -11.87 54.77
CA LEU A 241 26.73 -10.82 55.78
C LEU A 241 25.80 -11.22 56.94
N ALA A 242 26.36 -11.40 58.13
CA ALA A 242 25.64 -11.77 59.34
C ALA A 242 26.46 -11.41 60.58
N SER A 243 25.79 -11.06 61.68
CA SER A 243 26.47 -10.76 62.95
C SER A 243 26.99 -12.04 63.63
N PRO A 244 27.97 -11.94 64.56
CA PRO A 244 28.50 -13.11 65.27
C PRO A 244 27.44 -13.91 66.03
N ALA A 245 26.42 -13.24 66.59
CA ALA A 245 25.29 -13.89 67.28
C ALA A 245 24.42 -14.72 66.32
N VAL A 246 24.08 -14.17 65.15
CA VAL A 246 23.33 -14.88 64.10
C VAL A 246 24.14 -16.08 63.56
N ARG A 247 25.46 -15.92 63.42
CA ARG A 247 26.42 -16.99 63.06
C ARG A 247 26.64 -18.04 64.16
N ARG A 248 26.23 -17.77 65.41
CA ARG A 248 26.21 -18.78 66.48
C ARG A 248 24.90 -19.55 66.42
N LEU A 249 23.76 -18.84 66.33
CA LEU A 249 22.43 -19.44 66.21
C LEU A 249 22.30 -20.38 64.99
N ALA A 250 22.86 -20.00 63.83
CA ALA A 250 22.91 -20.87 62.65
C ALA A 250 23.54 -22.25 62.95
N ARG A 251 24.65 -22.27 63.69
CA ARG A 251 25.36 -23.50 64.08
C ARG A 251 24.65 -24.25 65.21
N GLU A 252 24.07 -23.53 66.17
CA GLU A 252 23.21 -24.11 67.23
C GLU A 252 21.96 -24.80 66.65
N GLN A 253 21.56 -24.49 65.42
CA GLN A 253 20.42 -25.09 64.71
C GLN A 253 20.84 -25.96 63.49
N ASN A 254 22.13 -26.20 63.27
CA ASN A 254 22.68 -26.92 62.11
C ASN A 254 22.23 -26.40 60.72
N ILE A 255 21.98 -25.09 60.60
CA ILE A 255 21.59 -24.43 59.35
C ILE A 255 22.80 -23.79 58.68
N ASP A 256 23.01 -24.05 57.38
CA ASP A 256 24.00 -23.33 56.58
C ASP A 256 23.54 -21.89 56.33
N ILE A 257 24.29 -20.92 56.85
CA ILE A 257 24.00 -19.49 56.69
C ILE A 257 24.16 -18.98 55.24
N HIS A 258 24.73 -19.79 54.34
CA HIS A 258 24.82 -19.47 52.91
C HIS A 258 23.59 -19.88 52.09
N SER A 259 22.68 -20.70 52.63
CA SER A 259 21.39 -21.03 51.97
C SER A 259 20.21 -20.20 52.49
N VAL A 260 20.37 -19.48 53.60
CA VAL A 260 19.36 -18.56 54.15
C VAL A 260 19.39 -17.23 53.39
N ALA A 261 18.27 -16.87 52.73
CA ALA A 261 18.09 -15.56 52.13
C ALA A 261 17.96 -14.49 53.23
N GLY A 262 18.92 -13.54 53.29
CA GLY A 262 18.96 -12.50 54.31
C GLY A 262 18.08 -11.30 53.99
N SER A 263 17.12 -10.98 54.85
CA SER A 263 16.16 -9.87 54.67
C SER A 263 16.69 -8.50 55.10
N GLY A 264 17.80 -8.45 55.84
CA GLY A 264 18.37 -7.21 56.38
C GLY A 264 19.16 -6.36 55.36
N PRO A 265 19.48 -5.09 55.69
CA PRO A 265 20.14 -4.16 54.78
C PRO A 265 21.43 -4.69 54.15
N LYS A 266 21.54 -4.53 52.81
CA LYS A 266 22.60 -5.10 51.96
C LYS A 266 22.65 -6.65 51.98
N GLY A 267 21.49 -7.32 52.05
CA GLY A 267 21.38 -8.78 52.02
C GLY A 267 21.92 -9.46 53.28
N ARG A 268 21.76 -8.81 54.44
CA ARG A 268 22.30 -9.29 55.72
C ARG A 268 21.32 -10.26 56.38
N VAL A 269 21.75 -11.48 56.66
CA VAL A 269 20.95 -12.49 57.37
C VAL A 269 20.68 -12.03 58.79
N MET A 270 19.40 -11.94 59.14
CA MET A 270 18.88 -11.60 60.48
C MET A 270 18.63 -12.86 61.31
N LYS A 271 18.32 -12.68 62.61
CA LYS A 271 17.90 -13.77 63.49
C LYS A 271 16.63 -14.45 62.94
N ASP A 272 15.68 -13.64 62.51
CA ASP A 272 14.34 -14.10 62.14
C ASP A 272 14.36 -14.92 60.84
N ASP A 273 15.25 -14.59 59.90
CA ASP A 273 15.47 -15.35 58.66
C ASP A 273 15.87 -16.80 58.95
N ILE A 274 16.77 -17.01 59.92
CA ILE A 274 17.16 -18.37 60.36
C ILE A 274 15.95 -19.09 60.97
N THR A 275 15.13 -18.41 61.79
CA THR A 275 13.96 -19.04 62.41
C THR A 275 12.84 -19.36 61.41
N ARG A 276 12.68 -18.57 60.34
CA ARG A 276 11.76 -18.89 59.23
C ARG A 276 12.27 -20.08 58.41
N PHE A 277 13.56 -20.11 58.10
CA PHE A 277 14.20 -21.24 57.42
C PHE A 277 14.08 -22.53 58.25
N ALA A 278 14.33 -22.46 59.56
CA ALA A 278 14.18 -23.58 60.50
C ALA A 278 12.74 -24.15 60.56
N LYS A 279 11.73 -23.31 60.33
CA LYS A 279 10.31 -23.70 60.28
C LYS A 279 9.85 -24.25 58.92
N GLY A 280 10.69 -24.20 57.88
CA GLY A 280 10.28 -24.49 56.51
C GLY A 280 9.38 -23.41 55.88
N GLU A 281 9.23 -22.24 56.52
CA GLU A 281 8.44 -21.11 56.03
C GLU A 281 9.19 -20.32 54.94
N THR A 282 9.79 -21.03 53.98
CA THR A 282 10.28 -20.44 52.73
C THR A 282 9.08 -20.05 51.88
N SER A 283 8.58 -18.83 52.11
CA SER A 283 7.55 -18.22 51.27
C SER A 283 8.13 -17.94 49.88
N ALA A 284 8.11 -18.98 49.04
CA ALA A 284 8.28 -18.88 47.61
C ALA A 284 7.03 -18.24 47.01
N ALA A 285 6.81 -16.96 47.34
CA ALA A 285 5.90 -16.07 46.65
C ALA A 285 6.47 -15.73 45.26
N MET A 286 6.75 -16.78 44.47
CA MET A 286 7.04 -16.71 43.05
C MET A 286 5.72 -16.38 42.37
N VAL A 287 5.35 -15.11 42.45
CA VAL A 287 4.15 -14.57 41.79
C VAL A 287 4.27 -14.94 40.32
N SER A 288 3.38 -15.81 39.84
CA SER A 288 3.29 -16.15 38.42
C SER A 288 2.66 -14.98 37.68
N ALA A 289 3.38 -13.87 37.64
CA ALA A 289 3.14 -12.77 36.74
C ALA A 289 3.43 -13.29 35.33
N GLN A 290 2.42 -13.94 34.73
CA GLN A 290 2.39 -14.11 33.28
C GLN A 290 2.70 -12.74 32.66
N PRO A 291 3.68 -12.64 31.75
CA PRO A 291 4.05 -11.35 31.18
C PRO A 291 2.84 -10.82 30.42
N LYS A 292 2.15 -9.85 31.02
CA LYS A 292 0.98 -9.20 30.42
C LYS A 292 1.48 -8.50 29.16
N VAL A 293 1.21 -9.09 28.00
CA VAL A 293 1.72 -8.61 26.70
C VAL A 293 1.01 -7.32 26.34
N THR A 294 1.51 -6.21 26.88
CA THR A 294 1.13 -4.86 26.48
C THR A 294 1.59 -4.65 25.04
N GLY A 295 0.65 -4.28 24.16
CA GLY A 295 0.95 -4.03 22.76
C GLY A 295 1.99 -2.92 22.58
N GLY A 296 2.82 -3.04 21.54
CA GLY A 296 3.87 -2.08 21.21
C GLY A 296 4.23 -2.14 19.73
N LYS A 297 4.82 -1.07 19.20
CA LYS A 297 5.23 -0.98 17.79
C LYS A 297 6.63 -1.59 17.60
N ARG A 298 6.79 -2.43 16.58
CA ARG A 298 8.07 -2.95 16.09
C ARG A 298 8.29 -2.43 14.68
N VAL A 299 9.49 -1.95 14.37
CA VAL A 299 9.90 -1.49 13.04
C VAL A 299 11.06 -2.36 12.57
N GLU A 300 11.00 -2.82 11.32
CA GLU A 300 12.08 -3.59 10.68
C GLU A 300 12.44 -2.97 9.33
N ALA A 301 13.75 -2.89 9.04
CA ALA A 301 14.22 -2.39 7.76
C ALA A 301 14.10 -3.48 6.68
N ILE A 302 13.32 -3.23 5.63
CA ILE A 302 13.25 -4.08 4.44
C ILE A 302 14.60 -3.99 3.70
N ARG A 303 15.27 -5.13 3.48
CA ARG A 303 16.63 -5.22 2.92
C ARG A 303 16.81 -6.46 2.05
N GLY A 304 17.81 -6.44 1.18
CA GLY A 304 18.19 -7.58 0.33
C GLY A 304 17.05 -8.02 -0.60
N ILE A 305 16.83 -9.33 -0.71
CA ILE A 305 15.81 -9.93 -1.58
C ILE A 305 14.42 -9.35 -1.34
N LYS A 306 14.02 -9.08 -0.09
CA LYS A 306 12.72 -8.45 0.21
C LYS A 306 12.57 -7.05 -0.39
N ALA A 307 13.67 -6.27 -0.46
CA ALA A 307 13.66 -4.93 -1.04
C ALA A 307 13.67 -4.99 -2.58
N ALA A 308 14.44 -5.92 -3.16
CA ALA A 308 14.44 -6.17 -4.60
C ALA A 308 13.05 -6.63 -5.10
N MET A 309 12.45 -7.61 -4.41
CA MET A 309 11.09 -8.09 -4.65
C MET A 309 10.07 -6.95 -4.53
N ALA A 310 10.12 -6.14 -3.48
CA ALA A 310 9.21 -5.00 -3.32
C ALA A 310 9.33 -4.02 -4.50
N LYS A 311 10.55 -3.65 -4.93
CA LYS A 311 10.73 -2.80 -6.12
C LYS A 311 10.16 -3.44 -7.38
N GLN A 312 10.50 -4.70 -7.67
CA GLN A 312 10.09 -5.37 -8.90
C GLN A 312 8.57 -5.59 -8.97
N MET A 313 7.92 -5.89 -7.85
CA MET A 313 6.46 -6.05 -7.80
C MET A 313 5.72 -4.72 -7.94
N VAL A 314 6.23 -3.63 -7.33
CA VAL A 314 5.68 -2.28 -7.55
C VAL A 314 5.84 -1.89 -9.03
N GLU A 315 7.04 -2.07 -9.60
CA GLU A 315 7.30 -1.74 -11.02
C GLU A 315 6.44 -2.57 -11.98
N SER A 316 6.19 -3.85 -11.66
CA SER A 316 5.28 -4.70 -12.44
C SER A 316 3.84 -4.17 -12.39
N VAL A 317 3.28 -3.97 -11.20
CA VAL A 317 1.88 -3.54 -11.04
C VAL A 317 1.65 -2.11 -11.56
N SER A 318 2.62 -1.19 -11.42
CA SER A 318 2.47 0.19 -11.90
C SER A 318 2.69 0.37 -13.40
N THR A 319 3.41 -0.55 -14.07
CA THR A 319 3.67 -0.43 -15.52
C THR A 319 2.92 -1.43 -16.39
N ILE A 320 2.39 -2.53 -15.84
CA ILE A 320 1.64 -3.54 -16.58
C ILE A 320 0.15 -3.50 -16.18
N PRO A 321 -0.77 -3.16 -17.11
CA PRO A 321 -2.21 -3.37 -16.94
C PRO A 321 -2.51 -4.87 -16.85
N HIS A 322 -2.59 -5.40 -15.62
CA HIS A 322 -2.88 -6.80 -15.37
C HIS A 322 -4.37 -7.09 -15.59
N PHE A 323 -4.70 -8.04 -16.47
CA PHE A 323 -6.00 -8.72 -16.45
C PHE A 323 -5.85 -10.15 -15.90
N THR A 324 -6.96 -10.77 -15.47
CA THR A 324 -6.95 -12.13 -14.91
C THR A 324 -8.04 -13.00 -15.53
N VAL A 325 -7.69 -14.24 -15.88
CA VAL A 325 -8.59 -15.28 -16.40
C VAL A 325 -8.45 -16.51 -15.52
N SER A 326 -9.56 -17.05 -15.00
CA SER A 326 -9.55 -18.26 -14.16
C SER A 326 -10.45 -19.36 -14.73
N ASP A 327 -10.06 -20.61 -14.52
CA ASP A 327 -10.77 -21.82 -14.99
C ASP A 327 -10.48 -23.00 -14.04
N GLU A 328 -11.15 -24.13 -14.25
CA GLU A 328 -10.93 -25.42 -13.59
C GLU A 328 -10.28 -26.43 -14.55
N ILE A 329 -9.44 -27.33 -14.03
CA ILE A 329 -8.89 -28.49 -14.77
C ILE A 329 -9.31 -29.78 -14.04
N ASP A 330 -9.83 -30.77 -14.77
CA ASP A 330 -9.99 -32.13 -14.25
C ASP A 330 -8.65 -32.90 -14.25
N MET A 331 -8.11 -33.15 -13.06
CA MET A 331 -6.81 -33.79 -12.86
C MET A 331 -6.89 -35.32 -12.81
N ASP A 332 -8.08 -35.94 -12.90
CA ASP A 332 -8.26 -37.39 -12.75
C ASP A 332 -7.33 -38.19 -13.70
N ALA A 333 -7.28 -37.78 -14.97
CA ALA A 333 -6.43 -38.40 -16.00
C ALA A 333 -4.94 -38.21 -15.73
N LEU A 334 -4.53 -37.01 -15.28
CA LEU A 334 -3.14 -36.72 -14.93
C LEU A 334 -2.68 -37.48 -13.67
N MET A 335 -3.58 -37.66 -12.70
CA MET A 335 -3.36 -38.45 -11.50
C MET A 335 -3.18 -39.94 -11.85
N ALA A 336 -3.98 -40.48 -12.78
CA ALA A 336 -3.81 -41.83 -13.30
C ALA A 336 -2.45 -41.99 -14.04
N ALA A 337 -2.14 -41.10 -14.99
CA ALA A 337 -0.90 -41.14 -15.77
C ALA A 337 0.36 -41.03 -14.88
N ARG A 338 0.35 -40.10 -13.92
CA ARG A 338 1.43 -40.00 -12.92
C ARG A 338 1.55 -41.27 -12.08
N SER A 339 0.43 -41.88 -11.67
CA SER A 339 0.47 -43.09 -10.83
C SER A 339 1.07 -44.30 -11.55
N GLN A 340 0.92 -44.39 -12.87
CA GLN A 340 1.57 -45.41 -13.72
C GLN A 340 3.07 -45.16 -13.90
N LEU A 341 3.49 -43.89 -14.03
CA LEU A 341 4.89 -43.54 -14.32
C LEU A 341 5.78 -43.39 -13.06
N LYS A 342 5.20 -43.13 -11.89
CA LYS A 342 5.95 -42.81 -10.65
C LYS A 342 7.06 -43.80 -10.30
N ASP A 343 6.82 -45.11 -10.50
CA ASP A 343 7.71 -46.17 -10.01
C ASP A 343 8.93 -46.34 -10.94
N GLY A 344 8.75 -46.13 -12.25
CA GLY A 344 9.83 -46.08 -13.22
C GLY A 344 10.73 -44.85 -13.08
N PHE A 345 10.19 -43.73 -12.56
CA PHE A 345 10.98 -42.55 -12.17
C PHE A 345 11.69 -42.78 -10.83
N ALA A 346 11.02 -43.41 -9.84
CA ALA A 346 11.61 -43.75 -8.55
C ALA A 346 12.79 -44.73 -8.68
N ALA A 347 12.74 -45.68 -9.62
CA ALA A 347 13.85 -46.57 -9.97
C ALA A 347 15.10 -45.83 -10.50
N GLN A 348 14.94 -44.58 -10.94
CA GLN A 348 16.03 -43.68 -11.37
C GLN A 348 16.39 -42.64 -10.30
N GLY A 349 15.83 -42.75 -9.09
CA GLY A 349 16.03 -41.80 -7.99
C GLY A 349 15.24 -40.49 -8.12
N ILE A 350 14.34 -40.37 -9.10
CA ILE A 350 13.65 -39.10 -9.42
C ILE A 350 12.25 -39.09 -8.83
N LYS A 351 11.96 -38.07 -8.00
CA LYS A 351 10.62 -37.86 -7.44
C LYS A 351 9.71 -37.18 -8.47
N LEU A 352 8.82 -37.95 -9.10
CA LEU A 352 7.82 -37.42 -10.03
C LEU A 352 6.65 -36.73 -9.29
N SER A 353 6.46 -35.43 -9.52
CA SER A 353 5.29 -34.65 -9.10
C SER A 353 4.36 -34.37 -10.30
N TYR A 354 3.36 -33.51 -10.15
CA TYR A 354 2.53 -33.03 -11.29
C TYR A 354 3.22 -31.93 -12.11
N MET A 355 4.15 -31.18 -11.49
CA MET A 355 4.77 -30.01 -12.12
C MET A 355 5.50 -30.30 -13.44
N PRO A 356 6.25 -31.42 -13.63
CA PRO A 356 6.88 -31.71 -14.91
C PRO A 356 5.89 -31.85 -16.07
N PHE A 357 4.68 -32.37 -15.81
CA PHE A 357 3.62 -32.46 -16.81
C PHE A 357 3.03 -31.08 -17.11
N VAL A 358 2.72 -30.29 -16.07
CA VAL A 358 2.28 -28.88 -16.17
C VAL A 358 3.25 -28.05 -17.02
N ILE A 359 4.56 -28.22 -16.79
CA ILE A 359 5.65 -27.53 -17.48
C ILE A 359 5.79 -28.00 -18.94
N LYS A 360 5.69 -29.31 -19.22
CA LYS A 360 5.72 -29.80 -20.62
C LYS A 360 4.46 -29.44 -21.40
N ALA A 361 3.28 -29.55 -20.79
CA ALA A 361 2.02 -29.08 -21.35
C ALA A 361 2.09 -27.59 -21.70
N LEU A 362 2.66 -26.77 -20.82
CA LEU A 362 2.83 -25.34 -21.06
C LEU A 362 3.74 -25.11 -22.26
N SER A 363 4.91 -25.76 -22.29
CA SER A 363 5.84 -25.71 -23.42
C SER A 363 5.22 -26.16 -24.75
N ASN A 364 4.32 -27.16 -24.74
CA ASN A 364 3.60 -27.59 -25.94
C ASN A 364 2.51 -26.59 -26.37
N ALA A 365 1.89 -25.86 -25.43
CA ALA A 365 0.91 -24.81 -25.73
C ALA A 365 1.58 -23.54 -26.31
N LEU A 366 2.75 -23.15 -25.79
CA LEU A 366 3.51 -21.98 -26.30
C LEU A 366 3.87 -22.12 -27.78
N LYS A 367 4.13 -23.35 -28.28
CA LYS A 367 4.34 -23.62 -29.73
C LYS A 367 3.18 -23.15 -30.62
N GLN A 368 1.96 -23.02 -30.08
CA GLN A 368 0.77 -22.56 -30.82
C GLN A 368 0.43 -21.09 -30.53
N PHE A 369 0.95 -20.53 -29.44
CA PHE A 369 0.68 -19.15 -28.99
C PHE A 369 1.98 -18.44 -28.62
N PRO A 370 2.89 -18.18 -29.60
CA PRO A 370 4.20 -17.57 -29.34
C PRO A 370 4.10 -16.16 -28.71
N ILE A 371 2.98 -15.47 -28.88
CA ILE A 371 2.70 -14.19 -28.20
C ILE A 371 2.70 -14.28 -26.67
N ILE A 372 2.43 -15.46 -26.10
CA ILE A 372 2.51 -15.68 -24.65
C ILE A 372 3.97 -15.91 -24.20
N ASN A 373 4.87 -16.31 -25.11
CA ASN A 373 6.32 -16.43 -24.89
C ASN A 373 7.06 -15.21 -25.45
N SER A 374 6.59 -14.00 -25.09
CA SER A 374 7.12 -12.73 -25.57
C SER A 374 7.51 -11.79 -24.43
N GLN A 375 8.24 -10.72 -24.73
CA GLN A 375 8.57 -9.62 -23.83
C GLN A 375 8.45 -8.30 -24.57
N VAL A 376 7.78 -7.32 -23.97
CA VAL A 376 7.60 -5.97 -24.53
C VAL A 376 8.74 -5.05 -24.09
N ASN A 377 9.17 -4.14 -24.96
CA ASN A 377 10.16 -3.12 -24.59
C ASN A 377 9.54 -2.07 -23.63
N ALA A 378 10.39 -1.21 -23.04
CA ALA A 378 9.96 -0.28 -21.99
C ALA A 378 8.82 0.66 -22.46
N ASP A 379 8.90 1.13 -23.70
CA ASP A 379 8.01 2.13 -24.30
C ASP A 379 6.78 1.51 -25.00
N CYS A 380 6.64 0.18 -24.99
CA CYS A 380 5.59 -0.58 -25.69
C CYS A 380 5.51 -0.35 -27.21
N THR A 381 6.65 -0.06 -27.83
CA THR A 381 6.79 0.12 -29.28
C THR A 381 7.25 -1.15 -30.01
N GLU A 382 7.90 -2.09 -29.32
CA GLU A 382 8.43 -3.33 -29.90
C GLU A 382 8.15 -4.55 -29.00
N LEU A 383 7.92 -5.71 -29.62
CA LEU A 383 7.64 -6.97 -28.96
C LEU A 383 8.64 -8.04 -29.41
N THR A 384 9.42 -8.57 -28.47
CA THR A 384 10.39 -9.64 -28.71
C THR A 384 9.74 -10.99 -28.45
N TYR A 385 9.80 -11.89 -29.43
CA TYR A 385 9.33 -13.27 -29.31
C TYR A 385 10.51 -14.21 -29.02
N PHE A 386 10.28 -15.28 -28.27
CA PHE A 386 11.30 -16.26 -27.90
C PHE A 386 10.93 -17.66 -28.39
N ASP A 387 11.81 -18.30 -29.16
CA ASP A 387 11.67 -19.72 -29.55
C ASP A 387 12.06 -20.67 -28.39
N ASP A 388 12.84 -20.18 -27.42
CA ASP A 388 13.21 -20.91 -26.21
C ASP A 388 12.14 -20.78 -25.12
N HIS A 389 11.66 -21.91 -24.63
CA HIS A 389 10.64 -21.97 -23.58
C HIS A 389 11.33 -22.08 -22.22
N ASN A 390 11.73 -20.94 -21.64
CA ASN A 390 12.43 -20.86 -20.35
C ASN A 390 11.43 -20.65 -19.21
N ILE A 391 10.89 -21.74 -18.69
CA ILE A 391 9.73 -21.72 -17.78
C ILE A 391 10.17 -21.52 -16.33
N GLY A 392 9.84 -20.36 -15.77
CA GLY A 392 9.99 -20.01 -14.36
C GLY A 392 9.06 -20.83 -13.46
N VAL A 393 9.55 -21.25 -12.30
CA VAL A 393 8.76 -21.89 -11.25
C VAL A 393 9.02 -21.18 -9.94
N ALA A 394 7.99 -20.58 -9.36
CA ALA A 394 8.11 -19.85 -8.10
C ALA A 394 8.29 -20.81 -6.92
N ILE A 395 9.29 -20.53 -6.08
CA ILE A 395 9.69 -21.34 -4.93
C ILE A 395 9.73 -20.45 -3.69
N ASP A 396 8.93 -20.81 -2.69
CA ASP A 396 9.06 -20.24 -1.34
C ASP A 396 10.33 -20.78 -0.69
N SER A 397 11.21 -19.86 -0.28
CA SER A 397 12.51 -20.16 0.31
C SER A 397 12.72 -19.35 1.59
N LYS A 398 13.64 -19.81 2.46
CA LYS A 398 13.97 -19.13 3.72
C LYS A 398 14.45 -17.68 3.55
N ILE A 399 14.86 -17.28 2.34
CA ILE A 399 15.34 -15.94 2.02
C ILE A 399 14.32 -15.08 1.25
N GLY A 400 13.16 -15.63 0.91
CA GLY A 400 12.07 -14.98 0.17
C GLY A 400 11.54 -15.83 -0.98
N LEU A 401 10.59 -15.28 -1.73
CA LEU A 401 10.14 -15.85 -3.00
C LEU A 401 11.26 -15.75 -4.04
N LEU A 402 11.55 -16.84 -4.74
CA LEU A 402 12.52 -16.91 -5.84
C LEU A 402 11.86 -17.60 -7.03
N VAL A 403 12.19 -17.17 -8.26
CA VAL A 403 11.65 -17.78 -9.49
C VAL A 403 12.81 -18.30 -10.36
N PRO A 404 13.43 -19.43 -10.01
CA PRO A 404 14.33 -20.10 -10.93
C PRO A 404 13.56 -20.66 -12.14
N ASN A 405 14.22 -20.74 -13.29
CA ASN A 405 13.62 -21.17 -14.55
C ASN A 405 14.33 -22.37 -15.18
N ILE A 406 13.55 -23.29 -15.75
CA ILE A 406 14.05 -24.45 -16.50
C ILE A 406 14.26 -24.00 -17.94
N LYS A 407 15.50 -24.12 -18.43
CA LYS A 407 15.89 -23.71 -19.80
C LYS A 407 15.38 -24.67 -20.87
N GLY A 408 15.00 -24.15 -22.04
CA GLY A 408 14.82 -24.93 -23.26
C GLY A 408 13.81 -26.09 -23.15
N VAL A 409 12.71 -25.91 -22.41
CA VAL A 409 11.75 -26.98 -22.08
C VAL A 409 11.14 -27.64 -23.33
N GLN A 410 11.09 -26.93 -24.46
CA GLN A 410 10.59 -27.47 -25.72
C GLN A 410 11.38 -28.71 -26.17
N ASN A 411 12.69 -28.73 -25.90
CA ASN A 411 13.61 -29.81 -26.27
C ASN A 411 13.72 -30.92 -25.20
N MET A 412 13.34 -30.65 -23.95
CA MET A 412 13.48 -31.62 -22.85
C MET A 412 12.40 -32.71 -22.83
N SER A 413 12.77 -33.92 -22.41
CA SER A 413 11.83 -34.96 -21.99
C SER A 413 11.24 -34.69 -20.60
N LEU A 414 10.14 -35.37 -20.27
CA LEU A 414 9.52 -35.32 -18.93
C LEU A 414 10.49 -35.75 -17.81
N ASN A 415 11.46 -36.61 -18.12
CA ASN A 415 12.48 -37.08 -17.18
C ASN A 415 13.50 -35.98 -16.85
N GLU A 416 13.98 -35.27 -17.87
CA GLU A 416 14.91 -34.14 -17.70
C GLU A 416 14.24 -32.98 -16.97
N ILE A 417 13.01 -32.62 -17.33
CA ILE A 417 12.21 -31.61 -16.61
C ILE A 417 12.03 -32.01 -15.13
N ALA A 418 11.73 -33.29 -14.84
CA ALA A 418 11.57 -33.76 -13.46
C ALA A 418 12.89 -33.76 -12.68
N ARG A 419 14.02 -34.06 -13.32
CA ARG A 419 15.35 -34.02 -12.70
C ARG A 419 15.78 -32.59 -12.40
N GLU A 420 15.61 -31.70 -13.37
CA GLU A 420 16.03 -30.31 -13.31
C GLU A 420 15.16 -29.49 -12.35
N LEU A 421 13.84 -29.71 -12.35
CA LEU A 421 12.96 -29.13 -11.35
C LEU A 421 13.36 -29.53 -9.92
N ASN A 422 13.73 -30.80 -9.69
CA ASN A 422 14.20 -31.24 -8.37
C ASN A 422 15.55 -30.57 -8.01
N ARG A 423 16.49 -30.42 -8.95
CA ARG A 423 17.74 -29.64 -8.75
C ARG A 423 17.45 -28.22 -8.28
N LEU A 424 16.57 -27.51 -8.98
CA LEU A 424 16.21 -26.12 -8.67
C LEU A 424 15.47 -26.00 -7.32
N ILE A 425 14.60 -26.96 -6.98
CA ILE A 425 13.91 -27.00 -5.69
C ILE A 425 14.88 -27.16 -4.52
N ASP A 426 15.84 -28.08 -4.62
CA ASP A 426 16.76 -28.34 -3.51
C ASP A 426 17.82 -27.24 -3.39
N LEU A 427 18.33 -26.70 -4.50
CA LEU A 427 19.18 -25.48 -4.48
C LEU A 427 18.43 -24.25 -3.93
N GLY A 428 17.14 -24.10 -4.25
CA GLY A 428 16.30 -23.01 -3.73
C GLY A 428 16.11 -23.11 -2.21
N ARG A 429 15.92 -24.32 -1.68
CA ARG A 429 15.83 -24.59 -0.23
C ARG A 429 17.14 -24.38 0.52
N GLU A 430 18.27 -24.67 -0.14
CA GLU A 430 19.61 -24.41 0.39
C GLU A 430 20.05 -22.94 0.24
N GLY A 431 19.35 -22.13 -0.56
CA GLY A 431 19.75 -20.74 -0.87
C GLY A 431 20.96 -20.66 -1.79
N ARG A 432 21.16 -21.66 -2.66
CA ARG A 432 22.34 -21.87 -3.52
C ARG A 432 22.04 -21.81 -5.02
N LEU A 433 20.91 -21.23 -5.42
CA LEU A 433 20.61 -20.90 -6.81
C LEU A 433 21.64 -19.89 -7.35
N SER A 434 22.09 -20.11 -8.58
CA SER A 434 22.99 -19.20 -9.29
C SER A 434 22.23 -18.05 -9.94
N LYS A 435 22.97 -17.07 -10.49
CA LYS A 435 22.37 -16.00 -11.30
C LYS A 435 21.73 -16.56 -12.59
N ASP A 436 22.30 -17.61 -13.18
CA ASP A 436 21.80 -18.20 -14.42
C ASP A 436 20.45 -18.89 -14.21
N ASP A 437 20.33 -19.66 -13.12
CA ASP A 437 19.06 -20.27 -12.68
C ASP A 437 17.93 -19.22 -12.53
N LEU A 438 18.27 -18.00 -12.11
CA LEU A 438 17.33 -16.92 -11.76
C LEU A 438 17.10 -15.87 -12.87
N THR A 439 17.73 -15.98 -14.03
CA THR A 439 17.62 -14.96 -15.10
C THR A 439 17.19 -15.55 -16.43
N GLY A 440 16.60 -14.75 -17.32
CA GLY A 440 16.17 -15.19 -18.65
C GLY A 440 15.04 -16.22 -18.65
N GLY A 441 14.11 -16.11 -17.70
CA GLY A 441 12.78 -16.73 -17.83
C GLY A 441 11.94 -15.97 -18.87
N THR A 442 11.03 -16.68 -19.54
CA THR A 442 10.12 -16.11 -20.55
C THR A 442 8.65 -16.19 -20.14
N ILE A 443 8.30 -17.08 -19.21
CA ILE A 443 6.97 -17.21 -18.60
C ILE A 443 7.09 -17.91 -17.24
N SER A 444 6.23 -17.56 -16.28
CA SER A 444 6.29 -18.09 -14.91
C SER A 444 5.08 -18.94 -14.49
N ILE A 445 5.33 -19.86 -13.57
CA ILE A 445 4.33 -20.67 -12.87
C ILE A 445 4.48 -20.46 -11.36
N SER A 446 3.42 -20.05 -10.69
CA SER A 446 3.31 -20.01 -9.23
C SER A 446 2.39 -21.14 -8.75
N ASN A 447 2.77 -21.87 -7.71
CA ASN A 447 1.94 -22.93 -7.14
C ASN A 447 1.54 -22.58 -5.70
N VAL A 448 0.35 -22.01 -5.53
CA VAL A 448 -0.23 -21.72 -4.21
C VAL A 448 -1.00 -22.91 -3.62
N GLY A 449 -1.27 -23.93 -4.44
CA GLY A 449 -1.93 -25.15 -4.01
C GLY A 449 -1.17 -25.94 -2.95
N VAL A 450 0.17 -25.91 -2.96
CA VAL A 450 0.99 -26.58 -1.93
C VAL A 450 0.88 -25.95 -0.54
N ILE A 451 0.42 -24.71 -0.43
CA ILE A 451 0.08 -24.04 0.84
C ILE A 451 -1.44 -23.94 1.08
N GLY A 452 -2.26 -24.61 0.26
CA GLY A 452 -3.70 -24.72 0.43
C GLY A 452 -4.55 -23.61 -0.22
N GLY A 453 -3.94 -22.67 -0.96
CA GLY A 453 -4.69 -21.67 -1.73
C GLY A 453 -5.52 -22.30 -2.86
N THR A 454 -6.72 -21.78 -3.11
CA THR A 454 -7.59 -22.23 -4.22
C THR A 454 -7.37 -21.42 -5.48
N THR A 455 -7.39 -20.09 -5.36
CA THR A 455 -7.36 -19.12 -6.44
C THR A 455 -6.43 -18.00 -6.00
N ALA A 456 -5.70 -17.39 -6.93
CA ALA A 456 -4.87 -16.22 -6.66
C ALA A 456 -4.72 -15.40 -7.93
N THR A 457 -4.59 -14.08 -7.79
CA THR A 457 -4.18 -13.20 -8.88
C THR A 457 -2.66 -13.02 -8.81
N PRO A 458 -1.86 -13.72 -9.63
CA PRO A 458 -0.41 -13.57 -9.64
C PRO A 458 0.03 -12.23 -10.25
N VAL A 459 1.02 -11.58 -9.62
CA VAL A 459 1.72 -10.44 -10.23
C VAL A 459 2.74 -10.96 -11.24
N ILE A 460 2.80 -10.36 -12.42
CA ILE A 460 3.66 -10.75 -13.52
C ILE A 460 5.14 -10.50 -13.19
N ASN A 461 6.02 -11.44 -13.53
CA ASN A 461 7.47 -11.32 -13.35
C ASN A 461 8.08 -10.50 -14.51
N LYS A 462 7.86 -9.18 -14.51
CA LYS A 462 8.41 -8.25 -15.52
C LYS A 462 9.91 -8.54 -15.75
N PRO A 463 10.38 -8.74 -17.02
CA PRO A 463 9.74 -8.36 -18.29
C PRO A 463 8.83 -9.42 -18.96
N GLU A 464 8.52 -10.55 -18.31
CA GLU A 464 7.56 -11.54 -18.85
C GLU A 464 6.17 -10.90 -19.08
N VAL A 465 5.37 -11.44 -20.01
CA VAL A 465 4.00 -10.94 -20.31
C VAL A 465 2.87 -11.74 -19.67
N ALA A 466 3.17 -12.90 -19.09
CA ALA A 466 2.16 -13.79 -18.51
C ALA A 466 2.70 -14.64 -17.33
N ILE A 467 1.81 -15.00 -16.42
CA ILE A 467 2.08 -15.92 -15.29
C ILE A 467 0.80 -16.69 -14.93
N VAL A 468 0.94 -17.95 -14.51
CA VAL A 468 -0.18 -18.75 -13.99
C VAL A 468 -0.01 -19.09 -12.51
N ALA A 469 -1.07 -18.91 -11.73
CA ALA A 469 -1.21 -19.48 -10.40
C ALA A 469 -1.96 -20.81 -10.44
N LEU A 470 -1.39 -21.83 -9.80
CA LEU A 470 -2.00 -23.15 -9.62
C LEU A 470 -2.60 -23.27 -8.21
N GLY A 471 -3.90 -23.55 -8.14
CA GLY A 471 -4.63 -23.85 -6.91
C GLY A 471 -4.34 -25.24 -6.34
N LYS A 472 -4.90 -25.51 -5.16
CA LYS A 472 -4.91 -26.87 -4.59
C LYS A 472 -5.83 -27.78 -5.39
N ILE A 473 -5.42 -29.04 -5.54
CA ILE A 473 -6.31 -30.08 -6.09
C ILE A 473 -7.35 -30.44 -5.01
N GLN A 474 -8.63 -30.45 -5.39
CA GLN A 474 -9.76 -30.79 -4.52
C GLN A 474 -10.63 -31.87 -5.16
N THR A 475 -10.97 -32.91 -4.41
CA THR A 475 -12.03 -33.83 -4.81
C THR A 475 -13.39 -33.16 -4.63
N LEU A 476 -14.07 -32.84 -5.74
CA LEU A 476 -15.35 -32.13 -5.78
C LEU A 476 -16.43 -32.98 -6.50
N PRO A 477 -17.72 -32.80 -6.19
CA PRO A 477 -18.80 -33.38 -7.00
C PRO A 477 -18.86 -32.67 -8.36
N ARG A 478 -18.89 -33.46 -9.44
CA ARG A 478 -19.09 -33.00 -10.84
C ARG A 478 -20.01 -33.99 -11.53
N PHE A 479 -20.62 -33.59 -12.64
CA PHE A 479 -21.45 -34.50 -13.45
C PHE A 479 -20.59 -35.25 -14.47
N ASP A 480 -20.93 -36.51 -14.74
CA ASP A 480 -20.43 -37.25 -15.90
C ASP A 480 -21.25 -36.94 -17.17
N VAL A 481 -20.85 -37.52 -18.30
CA VAL A 481 -21.56 -37.34 -19.59
C VAL A 481 -22.95 -37.99 -19.66
N GLN A 482 -23.37 -38.70 -18.61
CA GLN A 482 -24.69 -39.32 -18.46
C GLN A 482 -25.57 -38.56 -17.44
N GLY A 483 -25.03 -37.54 -16.77
CA GLY A 483 -25.72 -36.76 -15.75
C GLY A 483 -25.63 -37.33 -14.33
N HIS A 484 -24.81 -38.36 -14.08
CA HIS A 484 -24.57 -38.87 -12.73
C HIS A 484 -23.52 -38.02 -12.00
N VAL A 485 -23.62 -37.92 -10.68
CA VAL A 485 -22.61 -37.24 -9.86
C VAL A 485 -21.39 -38.16 -9.69
N LYS A 486 -20.25 -37.80 -10.31
CA LYS A 486 -18.94 -38.36 -9.99
C LYS A 486 -18.21 -37.48 -8.97
N ALA A 487 -17.28 -38.10 -8.23
CA ALA A 487 -16.19 -37.36 -7.60
C ALA A 487 -15.09 -37.12 -8.65
N ALA A 488 -14.60 -35.89 -8.76
CA ALA A 488 -13.55 -35.48 -9.70
C ALA A 488 -12.47 -34.68 -8.96
N ASN A 489 -11.21 -34.84 -9.31
CA ASN A 489 -10.10 -34.11 -8.68
C ASN A 489 -9.81 -32.83 -9.46
N ILE A 490 -10.44 -31.73 -9.05
CA ILE A 490 -10.37 -30.44 -9.73
C ILE A 490 -9.21 -29.59 -9.22
N MET A 491 -8.49 -28.94 -10.13
CA MET A 491 -7.52 -27.88 -9.81
C MET A 491 -7.98 -26.56 -10.44
N HIS A 492 -8.15 -25.52 -9.64
CA HIS A 492 -8.33 -24.17 -10.17
C HIS A 492 -7.01 -23.63 -10.72
N ILE A 493 -7.10 -22.88 -11.82
CA ILE A 493 -6.00 -22.12 -12.41
C ILE A 493 -6.40 -20.64 -12.54
N SER A 494 -5.42 -19.75 -12.43
CA SER A 494 -5.61 -18.32 -12.64
C SER A 494 -4.42 -17.75 -13.40
N TRP A 495 -4.64 -17.37 -14.66
CA TRP A 495 -3.70 -16.63 -15.49
C TRP A 495 -3.80 -15.14 -15.20
N SER A 496 -2.66 -14.47 -15.10
CA SER A 496 -2.59 -13.02 -15.29
C SER A 496 -1.71 -12.70 -16.49
N GLY A 497 -2.13 -11.72 -17.29
CA GLY A 497 -1.46 -11.30 -18.51
C GLY A 497 -1.37 -9.78 -18.64
N ASP A 498 -0.38 -9.32 -19.40
CA ASP A 498 -0.22 -7.92 -19.79
C ASP A 498 -1.25 -7.55 -20.87
N HIS A 499 -2.25 -6.73 -20.53
CA HIS A 499 -3.32 -6.38 -21.45
C HIS A 499 -2.84 -5.53 -22.64
N ARG A 500 -1.62 -4.98 -22.60
CA ARG A 500 -1.00 -4.26 -23.73
C ARG A 500 -0.54 -5.20 -24.84
N VAL A 501 -0.33 -6.48 -24.52
CA VAL A 501 0.19 -7.51 -25.43
C VAL A 501 -0.82 -8.61 -25.70
N ILE A 502 -1.59 -9.03 -24.69
CA ILE A 502 -2.47 -10.21 -24.77
C ILE A 502 -3.91 -9.80 -24.48
N ASP A 503 -4.84 -10.17 -25.37
CA ASP A 503 -6.28 -10.03 -25.11
C ASP A 503 -6.85 -11.23 -24.32
N GLY A 504 -7.94 -11.00 -23.59
CA GLY A 504 -8.60 -12.02 -22.78
C GLY A 504 -9.04 -13.27 -23.56
N ALA A 505 -9.45 -13.13 -24.82
CA ALA A 505 -9.85 -14.28 -25.63
C ALA A 505 -8.63 -15.09 -26.12
N THR A 506 -7.49 -14.45 -26.37
CA THR A 506 -6.22 -15.14 -26.64
C THR A 506 -5.73 -15.90 -25.41
N MET A 507 -5.83 -15.31 -24.21
CA MET A 507 -5.51 -16.01 -22.96
C MET A 507 -6.45 -17.20 -22.72
N VAL A 508 -7.76 -17.07 -22.95
CA VAL A 508 -8.71 -18.19 -22.86
C VAL A 508 -8.40 -19.29 -23.89
N ARG A 509 -8.14 -18.93 -25.16
CA ARG A 509 -7.76 -19.91 -26.21
C ARG A 509 -6.50 -20.70 -25.84
N PHE A 510 -5.47 -20.00 -25.36
CA PHE A 510 -4.23 -20.60 -24.88
C PHE A 510 -4.45 -21.50 -23.66
N SER A 511 -5.18 -21.01 -22.66
CA SER A 511 -5.50 -21.77 -21.44
C SER A 511 -6.28 -23.04 -21.76
N ASN A 512 -7.23 -23.01 -22.71
CA ASN A 512 -7.97 -24.19 -23.16
C ASN A 512 -7.09 -25.25 -23.83
N VAL A 513 -6.11 -24.84 -24.65
CA VAL A 513 -5.14 -25.77 -25.25
C VAL A 513 -4.22 -26.39 -24.19
N TRP A 514 -3.75 -25.57 -23.24
CA TRP A 514 -2.93 -26.04 -22.13
C TRP A 514 -3.69 -27.00 -21.19
N LYS A 515 -4.93 -26.67 -20.85
CA LYS A 515 -5.88 -27.52 -20.10
C LYS A 515 -6.12 -28.85 -20.82
N GLY A 516 -6.34 -28.84 -22.13
CA GLY A 516 -6.51 -30.06 -22.93
C GLY A 516 -5.35 -31.05 -22.83
N TYR A 517 -4.10 -30.56 -22.73
CA TYR A 517 -2.93 -31.42 -22.48
C TYR A 517 -2.91 -32.03 -21.08
N LEU A 518 -3.54 -31.41 -20.08
CA LEU A 518 -3.56 -31.88 -18.69
C LEU A 518 -4.74 -32.82 -18.42
N GLU A 519 -5.91 -32.52 -19.00
CA GLU A 519 -7.10 -33.38 -18.97
C GLU A 519 -6.93 -34.63 -19.87
N ASN A 520 -6.10 -34.55 -20.91
CA ASN A 520 -5.66 -35.70 -21.70
C ASN A 520 -4.12 -35.75 -21.83
N PRO A 521 -3.40 -36.32 -20.84
CA PRO A 521 -1.93 -36.37 -20.83
C PRO A 521 -1.28 -37.07 -22.03
N PHE A 522 -2.00 -37.96 -22.72
CA PHE A 522 -1.48 -38.65 -23.90
C PHE A 522 -1.38 -37.73 -25.13
N SER A 523 -2.18 -36.65 -25.18
CA SER A 523 -2.12 -35.67 -26.28
C SER A 523 -0.81 -34.87 -26.31
N MET A 524 -0.06 -34.80 -25.21
CA MET A 524 1.29 -34.21 -25.19
C MET A 524 2.30 -34.95 -26.07
N PHE A 525 2.05 -36.23 -26.41
CA PHE A 525 2.90 -37.00 -27.32
C PHE A 525 2.57 -36.75 -28.80
N SER A 526 1.32 -36.42 -29.15
CA SER A 526 0.95 -36.10 -30.54
C SER A 526 1.55 -34.80 -31.06
N THR A 527 2.10 -33.95 -30.19
CA THR A 527 2.85 -32.73 -30.54
C THR A 527 4.38 -32.91 -30.50
N LEU A 528 4.86 -34.17 -30.47
CA LEU A 528 6.26 -34.52 -30.71
C LEU A 528 6.48 -34.74 -32.22
N ALA A 529 6.55 -33.60 -32.92
CA ALA A 529 7.05 -33.46 -34.28
C ALA A 529 8.27 -32.52 -34.25
#